data_AF-A0A920A9A3-F1
#
_entry.id   AF-A0A920A9A3-F1
#
_cell.length_a   1.000
_cell.length_b   1.000
_cell.length_c   1.000
_cell.angle_alpha   90.00
_cell.angle_beta   90.00
_cell.angle_gamma   90.00
#
_symmetry.space_group_name_H-M   'P 1'
#
loop_
_entity.id
_entity.type
_entity.pdbx_description
1 polymer ?
#
loop_
_entity_poly.entity_id
_entity_poly.type
_entity_poly.pdbx_seq_one_letter_code
_entity_poly.pdbx_strand_id
1 'polypeptide(L)'
;MGLGKALGLPRTVAQDYIDSYFAKYPGVKLYMEQTKERAREKGFVETIFGRRLYLPGIYSGRTRQGAERAAINAPMQGTAADIMKLAMISIHEWLQRESVKAKMILQVHDEVI
;
A
#
# COMPACT_ATOMS: atom_id res chain seq x y z
N MET A 1 1.36 -13.73 9.11
CA MET A 1 1.37 -13.17 10.47
C MET A 1 0.02 -12.55 10.70
N GLY A 2 -0.68 -12.95 11.77
CA GLY A 2 -2.02 -12.49 12.08
C GLY A 2 -2.02 -11.61 13.32
N LEU A 3 -3.01 -10.72 13.44
CA LEU A 3 -3.17 -9.75 14.52
C LEU A 3 -3.02 -10.40 15.92
N GLY A 4 -3.59 -11.60 16.12
CA GLY A 4 -3.48 -12.32 17.39
C GLY A 4 -2.05 -12.69 17.79
N LYS A 5 -1.15 -12.95 16.84
CA LYS A 5 0.26 -13.25 17.13
C LYS A 5 1.08 -11.97 17.40
N ALA A 6 0.71 -10.86 16.79
CA ALA A 6 1.36 -9.57 17.02
C ALA A 6 0.96 -8.94 18.37
N LEU A 7 -0.27 -9.20 18.83
CA LEU A 7 -0.82 -8.66 20.07
C LEU A 7 -0.81 -9.64 21.26
N GLY A 8 -0.34 -10.88 21.07
CA GLY A 8 -0.34 -11.91 22.12
C GLY A 8 -1.74 -12.36 22.56
N LEU A 9 -2.76 -12.14 21.73
CA LEU A 9 -4.16 -12.40 22.07
C LEU A 9 -4.61 -13.80 21.64
N PRO A 10 -5.58 -14.42 22.36
CA PRO A 10 -6.27 -15.61 21.90
C PRO A 10 -6.86 -15.40 20.49
N ARG A 11 -6.85 -16.45 19.68
CA ARG A 11 -7.29 -16.40 18.27
C ARG A 11 -8.74 -15.92 18.12
N THR A 12 -9.62 -16.28 19.06
CA THR A 12 -11.02 -15.87 19.11
C THR A 12 -11.14 -14.36 19.31
N VAL A 13 -10.46 -13.81 20.32
CA VAL A 13 -10.42 -12.37 20.60
C VAL A 13 -9.86 -11.58 19.41
N ALA A 14 -8.83 -12.11 18.74
CA ALA A 14 -8.28 -11.48 17.54
C ALA A 14 -9.27 -11.47 16.36
N GLN A 15 -10.12 -12.51 16.24
CA GLN A 15 -11.15 -12.58 15.21
C GLN A 15 -12.28 -11.59 15.50
N ASP A 16 -12.77 -11.54 16.75
CA ASP A 16 -13.80 -10.59 17.17
C ASP A 16 -13.36 -9.14 16.94
N TYR A 17 -12.08 -8.84 17.20
CA TYR A 17 -11.51 -7.53 16.90
C TYR A 17 -11.51 -7.22 15.39
N ILE A 18 -11.10 -8.18 14.55
CA ILE A 18 -11.10 -8.01 13.09
C ILE A 18 -12.53 -7.77 12.58
N ASP A 19 -13.51 -8.51 13.10
CA ASP A 19 -14.90 -8.40 12.70
C ASP A 19 -15.50 -7.06 13.13
N SER A 20 -15.23 -6.61 14.37
CA SER A 20 -15.61 -5.28 14.85
C SER A 20 -14.95 -4.16 14.04
N TYR A 21 -13.68 -4.30 13.69
CA TYR A 21 -12.96 -3.35 12.84
C TYR A 21 -13.62 -3.22 11.47
N PHE A 22 -13.98 -4.32 10.81
CA PHE A 22 -14.66 -4.27 9.52
C PHE A 22 -16.12 -3.82 9.60
N ALA A 23 -16.80 -4.08 10.71
CA ALA A 23 -18.14 -3.52 10.94
C ALA A 23 -18.09 -1.99 11.06
N LYS A 24 -17.06 -1.46 11.73
CA LYS A 24 -16.84 -0.01 11.87
C LYS A 24 -16.34 0.64 10.57
N TYR A 25 -15.49 -0.06 9.82
CA TYR A 25 -14.87 0.44 8.59
C TYR A 25 -15.18 -0.47 7.38
N PRO A 26 -16.45 -0.57 6.94
CA PRO A 26 -16.86 -1.50 5.89
C PRO A 26 -16.18 -1.23 4.54
N GLY A 27 -15.82 0.02 4.27
CA GLY A 27 -15.09 0.41 3.06
C GLY A 27 -13.72 -0.26 2.93
N VAL A 28 -13.05 -0.58 4.04
CA VAL A 28 -11.76 -1.28 4.02
C VAL A 28 -11.95 -2.71 3.50
N LYS A 29 -12.97 -3.42 4.01
CA LYS A 29 -13.29 -4.77 3.55
C LYS A 29 -13.69 -4.77 2.07
N LEU A 30 -14.54 -3.83 1.67
CA LEU A 30 -14.96 -3.68 0.27
C LEU A 30 -13.76 -3.45 -0.66
N TYR A 31 -12.86 -2.53 -0.29
CA TYR A 31 -11.63 -2.27 -1.04
C TYR A 31 -10.77 -3.53 -1.18
N MET A 32 -10.58 -4.28 -0.09
CA MET A 32 -9.77 -5.52 -0.13
C MET A 32 -10.37 -6.55 -1.08
N GLU A 33 -11.68 -6.76 -1.06
CA GLU A 33 -12.35 -7.73 -1.95
C GLU A 33 -12.26 -7.30 -3.42
N GLN A 34 -12.64 -6.06 -3.73
CA GLN A 34 -12.61 -5.52 -5.10
C GLN A 34 -11.18 -5.52 -5.68
N THR A 35 -10.18 -5.23 -4.86
CA THR A 35 -8.78 -5.23 -5.31
C THR A 35 -8.29 -6.63 -5.64
N LYS A 36 -8.66 -7.63 -4.83
CA LYS A 36 -8.35 -9.04 -5.15
C LYS A 36 -9.03 -9.49 -6.43
N GLU A 37 -10.29 -9.12 -6.63
CA GLU A 37 -11.04 -9.46 -7.83
C GLU A 37 -10.39 -8.84 -9.09
N ARG A 38 -10.15 -7.53 -9.09
CA ARG A 38 -9.45 -6.84 -10.18
C ARG A 38 -8.08 -7.43 -10.47
N ALA A 39 -7.32 -7.79 -9.44
CA ALA A 39 -6.02 -8.42 -9.59
C ALA A 39 -6.11 -9.79 -10.28
N ARG A 40 -7.12 -10.60 -9.94
CA ARG A 40 -7.38 -11.89 -10.59
C ARG A 40 -7.82 -11.70 -12.04
N GLU A 41 -8.64 -10.70 -12.34
CA GLU A 41 -9.08 -10.42 -13.71
C GLU A 41 -7.92 -9.94 -14.60
N LYS A 42 -7.14 -8.97 -14.12
CA LYS A 42 -6.17 -8.23 -14.96
C LYS A 42 -4.74 -8.75 -14.88
N GLY A 43 -4.38 -9.46 -13.81
CA GLY A 43 -3.00 -9.90 -13.57
C GLY A 43 -2.08 -8.84 -12.97
N PHE A 44 -2.61 -7.64 -12.69
CA PHE A 44 -1.89 -6.52 -12.10
C PHE A 44 -2.81 -5.61 -11.30
N VAL A 45 -2.21 -4.74 -10.49
CA VAL A 45 -2.88 -3.62 -9.81
C VAL A 45 -2.17 -2.31 -10.15
N GLU A 46 -2.79 -1.17 -9.87
CA GLU A 46 -2.27 0.16 -10.22
C GLU A 46 -2.26 1.08 -9.00
N THR A 47 -1.29 2.00 -8.95
CA THR A 47 -1.34 3.15 -8.03
C THR A 47 -2.39 4.17 -8.50
N ILE A 48 -2.73 5.16 -7.67
CA ILE A 48 -3.65 6.24 -8.06
C ILE A 48 -3.16 7.00 -9.30
N PHE A 49 -1.84 7.07 -9.51
CA PHE A 49 -1.21 7.70 -10.67
C PHE A 49 -1.04 6.76 -11.86
N GLY A 50 -1.62 5.56 -11.83
CA GLY A 50 -1.64 4.62 -12.96
C GLY A 50 -0.39 3.76 -13.11
N ARG A 51 0.53 3.76 -12.13
CA ARG A 51 1.71 2.88 -12.18
C ARG A 51 1.31 1.43 -11.89
N ARG A 52 1.55 0.54 -12.85
CA ARG A 52 1.20 -0.89 -12.76
C ARG A 52 2.19 -1.69 -11.92
N LEU A 53 1.65 -2.63 -11.16
CA LEU A 53 2.39 -3.67 -10.44
C LEU A 53 1.82 -5.05 -10.82
N TYR A 54 2.61 -5.82 -11.56
CA TYR A 54 2.23 -7.15 -12.03
C TYR A 54 2.34 -8.20 -10.93
N LEU A 55 1.40 -9.14 -10.91
CA LEU A 55 1.23 -10.13 -9.86
C LEU A 55 1.42 -11.55 -10.42
N PRO A 56 2.67 -12.00 -10.66
CA PRO A 56 2.94 -13.27 -11.36
C PRO A 56 2.35 -14.50 -10.65
N GLY A 57 2.11 -14.42 -9.33
CA GLY A 57 1.52 -15.51 -8.55
C GLY A 57 -0.01 -15.55 -8.52
N ILE A 58 -0.72 -14.59 -9.13
CA ILE A 58 -2.17 -14.42 -8.90
C ILE A 58 -3.00 -15.58 -9.46
N TYR A 59 -2.52 -16.23 -10.53
CA TYR A 59 -3.20 -17.37 -11.14
C TYR A 59 -2.82 -18.74 -10.53
N SER A 60 -1.69 -18.82 -9.84
CA SER A 60 -1.16 -20.07 -9.29
C SER A 60 -1.76 -20.41 -7.94
N GLY A 61 -2.34 -21.61 -7.76
CA GLY A 61 -2.93 -22.03 -6.49
C GLY A 61 -1.97 -21.96 -5.28
N ARG A 62 -0.67 -22.19 -5.49
CA ARG A 62 0.34 -22.16 -4.42
C ARG A 62 0.73 -20.74 -3.97
N THR A 63 0.80 -19.79 -4.91
CA THR A 63 1.30 -18.43 -4.63
C THR A 63 0.21 -17.35 -4.62
N ARG A 64 -1.03 -17.70 -4.98
CA ARG A 64 -2.18 -16.78 -5.05
C ARG A 64 -2.43 -16.02 -3.77
N GLN A 65 -2.41 -16.68 -2.60
CA GLN A 65 -2.64 -15.98 -1.34
C GLN A 65 -1.54 -14.94 -1.02
N GLY A 66 -0.31 -15.17 -1.48
CA GLY A 66 0.76 -14.17 -1.43
C GLY A 66 0.49 -13.01 -2.37
N ALA A 67 0.11 -13.32 -3.62
CA ALA A 67 -0.20 -12.33 -4.64
C ALA A 67 -1.42 -11.47 -4.29
N GLU A 68 -2.47 -12.04 -3.68
CA GLU A 68 -3.65 -11.30 -3.22
C GLU A 68 -3.32 -10.33 -2.08
N ARG A 69 -2.44 -10.72 -1.16
CA ARG A 69 -1.96 -9.80 -0.12
C ARG A 69 -1.11 -8.67 -0.72
N ALA A 70 -0.26 -9.00 -1.69
CA ALA A 70 0.50 -7.99 -2.42
C ALA A 70 -0.43 -7.04 -3.19
N ALA A 71 -1.49 -7.56 -3.82
CA ALA A 71 -2.47 -6.77 -4.57
C ALA A 71 -3.14 -5.68 -3.73
N ILE A 72 -3.42 -5.96 -2.45
CA ILE A 72 -4.04 -5.01 -1.53
C ILE A 72 -3.03 -3.94 -1.09
N ASN A 73 -1.81 -4.34 -0.75
CA ASN A 73 -0.83 -3.43 -0.13
C ASN A 73 -0.02 -2.61 -1.14
N ALA A 74 0.28 -3.21 -2.30
CA ALA A 74 1.15 -2.61 -3.31
C ALA A 74 0.61 -1.29 -3.89
N PRO A 75 -0.70 -1.14 -4.17
CA PRO A 75 -1.25 0.15 -4.59
C PRO A 75 -1.12 1.24 -3.53
N MET A 76 -1.36 0.92 -2.25
CA MET A 76 -1.26 1.88 -1.15
C MET A 76 0.19 2.37 -0.97
N GLN A 77 1.14 1.43 -0.86
CA GLN A 77 2.57 1.76 -0.74
C GLN A 77 3.10 2.44 -2.00
N GLY A 78 2.69 1.96 -3.17
CA GLY A 78 3.09 2.52 -4.44
C GLY A 78 2.60 3.96 -4.62
N THR A 79 1.35 4.24 -4.24
CA THR A 79 0.79 5.59 -4.27
C THR A 79 1.53 6.51 -3.30
N ALA A 80 1.84 6.07 -2.09
CA ALA A 80 2.65 6.86 -1.15
C ALA A 80 4.03 7.20 -1.73
N ALA A 81 4.69 6.22 -2.37
CA ALA A 81 5.96 6.44 -3.05
C ALA A 81 5.85 7.40 -4.24
N ASP A 82 4.72 7.39 -4.96
CA ASP A 82 4.47 8.32 -6.06
C ASP A 82 4.26 9.75 -5.53
N ILE A 83 3.46 9.92 -4.47
CA ILE A 83 3.26 11.22 -3.80
C ILE A 83 4.60 11.78 -3.33
N MET A 84 5.42 10.97 -2.65
CA MET A 84 6.73 11.41 -2.16
C MET A 84 7.62 11.89 -3.31
N LYS A 85 7.70 11.15 -4.41
CA LYS A 85 8.51 11.55 -5.57
C LYS A 85 8.02 12.86 -6.19
N LEU A 86 6.71 13.05 -6.30
CA LEU A 86 6.13 14.31 -6.78
C LEU A 86 6.49 15.47 -5.85
N ALA A 87 6.36 15.27 -4.53
CA ALA A 87 6.76 16.27 -3.54
C ALA A 87 8.25 16.61 -3.63
N MET A 88 9.12 15.61 -3.80
CA MET A 88 10.56 15.83 -3.96
C MET A 88 10.88 16.70 -5.18
N ILE A 89 10.22 16.46 -6.31
CA ILE A 89 10.37 17.27 -7.53
C ILE A 89 9.93 18.71 -7.25
N SER A 90 8.74 18.90 -6.65
CA SER A 90 8.23 20.24 -6.33
C SER A 90 9.12 21.00 -5.35
N ILE A 91 9.68 20.34 -4.33
CA ILE A 91 10.65 20.93 -3.40
C ILE A 91 11.91 21.36 -4.13
N HIS A 92 12.44 20.49 -5.00
CA HIS A 92 13.63 20.81 -5.78
C HIS A 92 13.43 22.05 -6.67
N GLU A 93 12.33 22.11 -7.40
CA GLU A 93 11.97 23.27 -8.22
C GLU A 93 11.81 24.55 -7.40
N TRP A 94 11.18 24.45 -6.22
CA TRP A 94 11.04 25.58 -5.30
C TRP A 94 12.39 26.10 -4.79
N LEU A 95 13.31 25.21 -4.37
CA LEU A 95 14.65 25.59 -3.93
C LEU A 95 15.43 26.34 -5.02
N GLN A 96 15.31 25.88 -6.28
CA GLN A 96 15.94 26.56 -7.41
C GLN A 96 15.31 27.93 -7.67
N ARG A 97 13.98 28.01 -7.70
CA ARG A 97 13.25 29.25 -7.99
C ARG A 97 13.53 30.35 -6.96
N GLU A 98 13.49 30.00 -5.67
CA GLU A 98 13.70 30.95 -4.58
C GLU A 98 15.19 31.16 -4.26
N SER A 99 16.10 30.50 -4.99
CA SER A 99 17.56 30.55 -4.75
C SER A 99 17.96 30.25 -3.31
N VAL A 100 17.23 29.34 -2.66
CA VAL A 100 17.48 28.94 -1.27
C VAL A 100 18.76 28.12 -1.22
N LYS A 101 19.68 28.49 -0.34
CA LYS A 101 20.95 27.76 -0.12
C LYS A 101 20.72 26.50 0.72
N ALA A 102 19.92 25.57 0.21
CA ALA A 102 19.69 24.25 0.78
C ALA A 102 19.73 23.18 -0.31
N LYS A 103 19.98 21.93 0.09
CA LYS A 103 20.03 20.79 -0.82
C LYS A 103 19.40 19.58 -0.15
N MET A 104 18.50 18.91 -0.86
CA MET A 104 18.00 17.60 -0.51
C MET A 104 19.13 16.56 -0.63
N ILE A 105 19.39 15.84 0.46
CA ILE A 105 20.49 14.88 0.61
C ILE A 105 19.97 13.44 0.58
N LEU A 106 18.88 13.15 1.29
CA LEU A 106 18.37 11.78 1.44
C LEU A 106 16.85 11.75 1.50
N GLN A 107 16.28 10.62 1.10
CA GLN A 107 14.87 10.29 1.32
C GLN A 107 14.78 8.96 2.08
N VAL A 108 14.00 8.93 3.16
CA VAL A 108 13.75 7.75 3.99
C VAL A 108 12.26 7.62 4.24
N HIS A 109 11.61 6.63 3.62
CA HIS A 109 10.17 6.38 3.73
C HIS A 109 9.26 7.58 3.40
N ASP A 110 8.82 8.32 4.40
CA ASP A 110 7.96 9.50 4.30
C ASP A 110 8.69 10.80 4.67
N GLU A 111 10.01 10.75 4.84
CA GLU A 111 10.86 11.87 5.21
C GLU A 111 11.89 12.20 4.13
N VAL A 112 12.25 13.48 4.09
CA VAL A 112 13.28 14.04 3.22
C VAL A 112 14.21 14.90 4.07
N ILE A 113 15.52 14.64 3.95
CA ILE A 113 16.60 15.37 4.62
C ILE A 113 17.32 16.23 3.59
#